data_AF-A0A9N7MCZ6-F1
#
_entry.id   AF-A0A9N7MCZ6-F1
#
_cell.length_a   1.000
_cell.length_b   1.000
_cell.length_c   1.000
_cell.angle_alpha   90.00
_cell.angle_beta   90.00
_cell.angle_gamma   90.00
#
_symmetry.space_group_name_H-M   'P 1'
#
loop_
_entity.id
_entity.type
_entity.pdbx_description
1 polymer ?
#
loop_
_entity_poly.entity_id
_entity_poly.type
_entity_poly.pdbx_seq_one_letter_code
_entity_poly.pdbx_strand_id
1 'polypeptide(L)'
;MNQMMGDKENPRRPMGNNGKKKKKKRGGAKRKMTLEQTVAYKAVSEWIFLDQTSSNCNSLSFGDPFLDDFGVKWYQPKEKLVFEFHCHTTCSDGFLSPTKLVERAHQKGVKVLALTDHDTMSGIPEAIEAARKFGIKIIPGVEISTIYYSRGDSGTQEPVHILAYYSSCGPARPAVLEKFLGDIRDGRFLRAKNIVSKLNKLKLPVKWENVVKIAGKGAAPGRLHIARAMLEAGHVENLKQAFSRYLHDGGPAYSTGSEPMAEETVKLILETGGVAILAHPWALKNPAVIIRKLKDAGLHGLEVYRSDGKLSVYSDLADAHDLLKLGGSDYHGKGGQQESDVGTTSLPLLMVHEFLKVARPIWCSAIRDILESYIQDPSESNFQHIVKFGKTKASKSSLPFSSESELINHCLSSWLSNEERESADFVTIKLELDQLAAACLQLEAHEEENRLRSTLLICLYYQVQDLAISRMGFELPDPNKLFIAMHNLSLSKSNNVGKIKGTYTTWSLFRVDVILLHFCHWISIHIHSDGVWNLLKKRLRPVER
;
A
#
# COMPACT_ATOMS: atom_id res chain seq x y z
N MET A 1 -37.53 86.28 -16.99
CA MET A 1 -38.07 85.98 -18.33
C MET A 1 -38.48 84.52 -18.33
N ASN A 2 -39.69 84.24 -17.85
CA ASN A 2 -40.90 83.96 -18.66
C ASN A 2 -40.75 82.68 -19.50
N GLN A 3 -41.34 81.57 -19.05
CA GLN A 3 -42.71 81.06 -19.40
C GLN A 3 -42.57 80.07 -20.58
N MET A 4 -43.15 78.87 -20.64
CA MET A 4 -44.49 78.37 -20.30
C MET A 4 -44.39 76.85 -20.04
N MET A 5 -44.95 76.32 -18.94
CA MET A 5 -46.31 75.78 -18.78
C MET A 5 -46.68 74.59 -19.67
N GLY A 6 -47.10 73.51 -19.00
CA GLY A 6 -47.71 72.31 -19.56
C GLY A 6 -48.13 71.35 -18.44
N ASP A 7 -49.01 71.82 -17.55
CA ASP A 7 -49.71 71.03 -16.55
C ASP A 7 -50.60 69.95 -17.20
N LYS A 8 -50.71 68.78 -16.55
CA LYS A 8 -52.01 68.23 -16.11
C LYS A 8 -51.88 66.97 -15.25
N GLU A 9 -52.09 67.21 -13.96
CA GLU A 9 -53.01 66.51 -13.05
C GLU A 9 -52.94 64.99 -12.85
N ASN A 10 -52.62 64.66 -11.61
CA ASN A 10 -52.95 63.42 -10.90
C ASN A 10 -54.19 63.68 -10.02
N PRO A 11 -55.14 62.73 -9.90
CA PRO A 11 -55.83 62.60 -8.62
C PRO A 11 -55.94 61.15 -8.11
N ARG A 12 -55.36 60.95 -6.91
CA ARG A 12 -55.90 60.25 -5.72
C ARG A 12 -56.54 58.84 -5.86
N ARG A 13 -55.81 57.85 -5.32
CA ARG A 13 -56.15 56.60 -4.55
C ARG A 13 -57.66 56.29 -4.30
N PRO A 14 -58.14 55.01 -4.24
CA PRO A 14 -57.65 54.01 -3.26
C PRO A 14 -57.81 52.49 -3.56
N MET A 15 -57.21 51.66 -2.69
CA MET A 15 -57.58 50.28 -2.27
C MET A 15 -57.74 49.16 -3.31
N GLY A 16 -56.98 48.06 -3.15
CA GLY A 16 -57.28 46.80 -3.85
C GLY A 16 -56.26 45.69 -3.60
N ASN A 17 -56.61 44.78 -2.71
CA ASN A 17 -55.82 43.69 -2.17
C ASN A 17 -55.60 42.53 -3.16
N ASN A 18 -54.54 41.75 -2.92
CA ASN A 18 -54.30 40.35 -3.34
C ASN A 18 -54.11 39.97 -4.82
N GLY A 19 -52.84 39.79 -5.19
CA GLY A 19 -52.43 38.94 -6.29
C GLY A 19 -51.10 38.23 -6.00
N LYS A 20 -51.16 37.03 -5.39
CA LYS A 20 -50.00 36.13 -5.21
C LYS A 20 -49.34 35.83 -6.57
N LYS A 21 -48.29 36.57 -6.94
CA LYS A 21 -47.36 36.12 -8.00
C LYS A 21 -46.48 35.00 -7.45
N LYS A 22 -46.87 33.75 -7.73
CA LYS A 22 -46.02 32.55 -7.60
C LYS A 22 -44.67 32.83 -8.25
N LYS A 23 -43.59 32.96 -7.45
CA LYS A 23 -42.22 32.80 -7.94
C LYS A 23 -42.10 31.38 -8.48
N LYS A 24 -42.05 31.22 -9.82
CA LYS A 24 -41.61 29.98 -10.46
C LYS A 24 -40.18 29.69 -9.97
N LYS A 25 -40.03 28.73 -9.05
CA LYS A 25 -38.74 28.07 -8.81
C LYS A 25 -38.34 27.44 -10.14
N ARG A 26 -37.33 28.00 -10.82
CA ARG A 26 -36.58 27.27 -11.86
C ARG A 26 -35.83 26.17 -11.13
N GLY A 27 -36.46 25.01 -10.99
CA GLY A 27 -35.75 23.78 -10.62
C GLY A 27 -34.75 23.50 -11.74
N GLY A 28 -33.46 23.53 -11.43
CA GLY A 28 -32.44 23.09 -12.37
C GLY A 28 -32.73 21.63 -12.74
N ALA A 29 -33.03 21.38 -14.01
CA ALA A 29 -33.13 20.03 -14.52
C ALA A 29 -31.77 19.36 -14.30
N LYS A 30 -31.73 18.37 -13.40
CA LYS A 30 -30.52 17.59 -13.13
C LYS A 30 -30.12 16.87 -14.42
N ARG A 31 -28.90 17.15 -14.89
CA ARG A 31 -28.39 16.69 -16.20
C ARG A 31 -28.32 15.15 -16.22
N LYS A 32 -29.03 14.52 -17.17
CA LYS A 32 -29.02 13.05 -17.39
C LYS A 32 -27.58 12.61 -17.74
N MET A 33 -27.09 11.52 -17.13
CA MET A 33 -25.81 10.92 -17.49
C MET A 33 -25.87 10.29 -18.88
N THR A 34 -24.76 10.33 -19.63
CA THR A 34 -24.61 9.56 -20.87
C THR A 34 -24.44 8.07 -20.56
N LEU A 35 -24.67 7.19 -21.55
CA LEU A 35 -24.45 5.75 -21.40
C LEU A 35 -23.01 5.44 -20.94
N GLU A 36 -22.04 6.10 -21.56
CA GLU A 36 -20.62 5.99 -21.22
C GLU A 36 -20.35 6.39 -19.76
N GLN A 37 -20.95 7.49 -19.29
CA GLN A 37 -20.85 7.92 -17.89
C GLN A 37 -21.50 6.93 -16.93
N THR A 38 -22.61 6.30 -17.31
CA THR A 38 -23.26 5.26 -16.50
C THR A 38 -22.39 4.01 -16.39
N VAL A 39 -21.80 3.55 -17.50
CA VAL A 39 -20.86 2.41 -17.50
C VAL A 39 -19.64 2.72 -16.63
N ALA A 40 -19.02 3.90 -16.83
CA ALA A 40 -17.90 4.34 -16.03
C ALA A 40 -18.25 4.44 -14.53
N TYR A 41 -19.44 4.95 -14.20
CA TYR A 41 -19.90 5.06 -12.82
C TYR A 41 -20.03 3.69 -12.16
N LYS A 42 -20.62 2.72 -12.87
CA LYS A 42 -20.78 1.35 -12.39
C LYS A 42 -19.41 0.71 -12.14
N ALA A 43 -18.53 0.72 -13.15
CA ALA A 43 -17.20 0.11 -13.06
C ALA A 43 -16.34 0.71 -11.92
N VAL A 44 -16.30 2.05 -11.83
CA VAL A 44 -15.54 2.73 -10.78
C VAL A 44 -16.16 2.49 -9.39
N SER A 45 -17.50 2.48 -9.27
CA SER A 45 -18.16 2.21 -7.98
C SER A 45 -17.91 0.77 -7.52
N GLU A 46 -18.03 -0.21 -8.41
CA GLU A 46 -17.74 -1.62 -8.12
C GLU A 46 -16.30 -1.79 -7.65
N TRP A 47 -15.35 -1.16 -8.35
CA TRP A 47 -13.95 -1.14 -7.92
C TRP A 47 -13.76 -0.52 -6.53
N ILE A 48 -14.38 0.63 -6.24
CA ILE A 48 -14.26 1.31 -4.94
C ILE A 48 -14.75 0.40 -3.80
N PHE A 49 -15.87 -0.30 -4.01
CA PHE A 49 -16.61 -1.00 -2.96
C PHE A 49 -16.49 -2.54 -3.01
N LEU A 50 -15.45 -3.10 -3.65
CA LEU A 50 -15.20 -4.55 -3.75
C LEU A 50 -15.42 -5.30 -2.42
N ASP A 51 -14.94 -4.75 -1.31
CA ASP A 51 -14.93 -5.37 0.02
C ASP A 51 -16.30 -5.41 0.73
N GLN A 52 -17.30 -4.66 0.24
CA GLN A 52 -18.61 -4.53 0.91
C GLN A 52 -19.62 -5.62 0.49
N THR A 53 -19.18 -6.56 -0.34
CA THR A 53 -20.03 -7.56 -1.01
C THR A 53 -20.57 -8.68 -0.10
N SER A 54 -20.13 -8.80 1.16
CA SER A 54 -20.52 -9.94 2.01
C SER A 54 -21.55 -9.66 3.13
N SER A 55 -22.00 -8.42 3.36
CA SER A 55 -23.05 -8.21 4.40
C SER A 55 -23.86 -6.90 4.37
N ASN A 56 -23.67 -5.97 3.42
CA ASN A 56 -24.46 -4.73 3.42
C ASN A 56 -24.68 -4.06 2.04
N CYS A 57 -24.66 -4.84 0.95
CA CYS A 57 -24.96 -4.33 -0.40
C CYS A 57 -26.41 -3.82 -0.59
N ASN A 58 -27.29 -3.92 0.41
CA ASN A 58 -28.59 -3.22 0.39
C ASN A 58 -28.46 -1.70 0.55
N SER A 59 -27.25 -1.15 0.74
CA SER A 59 -27.02 0.29 0.91
C SER A 59 -26.36 1.00 -0.27
N LEU A 60 -25.97 0.31 -1.35
CA LEU A 60 -25.78 0.95 -2.66
C LEU A 60 -27.17 1.33 -3.17
N SER A 61 -27.69 2.41 -2.59
CA SER A 61 -29.01 2.89 -2.92
C SER A 61 -28.90 3.68 -4.22
N PHE A 62 -28.78 2.93 -5.32
CA PHE A 62 -29.20 3.37 -6.63
C PHE A 62 -30.59 3.99 -6.46
N GLY A 63 -30.80 5.22 -6.93
CA GLY A 63 -32.17 5.75 -7.00
C GLY A 63 -33.06 4.79 -7.80
N ASP A 64 -34.36 4.79 -7.54
CA ASP A 64 -35.31 3.94 -8.28
C ASP A 64 -35.06 4.07 -9.79
N PRO A 65 -34.95 2.94 -10.53
CA PRO A 65 -34.70 2.98 -11.95
C PRO A 65 -35.86 3.68 -12.65
N PHE A 66 -35.57 4.79 -13.32
CA PHE A 66 -36.52 5.42 -14.24
C PHE A 66 -36.39 4.73 -15.60
N LEU A 67 -37.50 4.27 -16.16
CA LEU A 67 -37.59 3.93 -17.59
C LEU A 67 -37.65 5.24 -18.38
N ASP A 68 -36.89 5.33 -19.46
CA ASP A 68 -37.18 6.32 -20.50
C ASP A 68 -38.23 5.80 -21.51
N ASP A 69 -38.67 6.67 -22.41
CA ASP A 69 -39.68 6.37 -23.45
C ASP A 69 -39.27 5.22 -24.39
N PHE A 70 -38.02 4.73 -24.31
CA PHE A 70 -37.48 3.61 -25.09
C PHE A 70 -37.24 2.34 -24.25
N GLY A 71 -37.64 2.33 -22.98
CA GLY A 71 -37.52 1.17 -22.11
C GLY A 71 -36.12 0.92 -21.53
N VAL A 72 -35.19 1.88 -21.65
CA VAL A 72 -33.86 1.78 -21.07
C VAL A 72 -33.93 2.14 -19.59
N LYS A 73 -33.38 1.28 -18.72
CA LYS A 73 -33.28 1.54 -17.27
C LYS A 73 -32.10 2.48 -16.98
N TRP A 74 -32.35 3.57 -16.26
CA TRP A 74 -31.32 4.53 -15.86
C TRP A 74 -31.22 4.67 -14.35
N TYR A 75 -29.99 4.87 -13.86
CA TYR A 75 -29.69 5.05 -12.44
C TYR A 75 -29.17 6.47 -12.17
N GLN A 76 -29.72 7.12 -11.13
CA GLN A 76 -29.13 8.35 -10.61
C GLN A 76 -28.09 8.01 -9.54
N PRO A 77 -26.84 8.49 -9.65
CA PRO A 77 -25.90 8.48 -8.54
C PRO A 77 -26.49 9.26 -7.37
N LYS A 78 -26.65 8.62 -6.20
CA LYS A 78 -27.00 9.35 -4.97
C LYS A 78 -25.84 10.18 -4.44
N GLU A 79 -24.59 9.81 -4.74
CA GLU A 79 -23.38 10.49 -4.25
C GLU A 79 -22.41 10.86 -5.38
N LYS A 80 -21.75 12.01 -5.23
CA LYS A 80 -20.63 12.42 -6.08
C LYS A 80 -19.39 11.64 -5.64
N LEU A 81 -18.72 10.94 -6.57
CA LEU A 81 -17.42 10.34 -6.31
C LEU A 81 -16.34 11.42 -6.41
N VAL A 82 -15.56 11.59 -5.34
CA VAL A 82 -14.44 12.53 -5.27
C VAL A 82 -13.15 11.73 -5.16
N PHE A 83 -12.15 12.15 -5.94
CA PHE A 83 -10.90 11.43 -6.13
C PHE A 83 -9.73 12.35 -5.76
N GLU A 84 -8.75 11.79 -5.06
CA GLU A 84 -7.45 12.41 -4.82
C GLU A 84 -6.37 11.46 -5.31
N PHE A 85 -5.51 11.92 -6.21
CA PHE A 85 -4.48 11.11 -6.85
C PHE A 85 -3.06 11.61 -6.54
N HIS A 86 -2.90 12.72 -5.81
CA HIS A 86 -1.60 13.28 -5.48
C HIS A 86 -1.66 14.07 -4.17
N CYS A 87 -1.09 13.49 -3.11
CA CYS A 87 -1.01 14.14 -1.80
C CYS A 87 0.10 13.57 -0.92
N HIS A 88 0.50 14.37 0.07
CA HIS A 88 1.70 14.17 0.88
C HIS A 88 1.39 14.17 2.38
N THR A 89 2.22 13.45 3.14
CA THR A 89 2.13 13.36 4.60
C THR A 89 3.46 13.71 5.27
N THR A 90 3.49 13.65 6.61
CA THR A 90 4.71 13.76 7.40
C THR A 90 5.74 12.66 7.14
N CYS A 91 5.41 11.63 6.35
CA CYS A 91 6.39 10.63 5.92
C CYS A 91 7.38 11.20 4.88
N SER A 92 7.03 12.32 4.24
CA SER A 92 7.94 13.07 3.36
C SER A 92 8.05 14.54 3.79
N ASP A 93 7.28 15.45 3.20
CA ASP A 93 7.33 16.89 3.48
C ASP A 93 5.95 17.54 3.69
N GLY A 94 4.90 16.74 3.83
CA GLY A 94 3.59 17.15 4.31
C GLY A 94 3.57 17.52 5.81
N PHE A 95 2.45 18.09 6.25
CA PHE A 95 2.21 18.54 7.62
C PHE A 95 1.23 17.65 8.39
N LEU A 96 0.44 16.84 7.70
CA LEU A 96 -0.49 15.91 8.32
C LEU A 96 0.09 14.50 8.32
N SER A 97 -0.11 13.76 9.41
CA SER A 97 0.18 12.32 9.40
C SER A 97 -0.73 11.60 8.40
N PRO A 98 -0.37 10.39 7.93
CA PRO A 98 -1.24 9.59 7.08
C PRO A 98 -2.67 9.47 7.63
N THR A 99 -2.83 9.22 8.94
CA THR A 99 -4.15 9.19 9.59
C THR A 99 -4.89 10.52 9.47
N LYS A 100 -4.22 11.65 9.75
CA LYS A 100 -4.85 12.98 9.69
C LYS A 100 -5.21 13.41 8.28
N LEU A 101 -4.41 13.03 7.29
CA LEU A 101 -4.71 13.25 5.89
C LEU A 101 -5.98 12.49 5.47
N VAL A 102 -6.10 11.22 5.87
CA VAL A 102 -7.29 10.42 5.58
C VAL A 102 -8.55 10.97 6.26
N GLU A 103 -8.46 11.40 7.53
CA GLU A 103 -9.56 12.09 8.22
C GLU A 103 -10.00 13.37 7.47
N ARG A 104 -9.03 14.16 6.99
CA ARG A 104 -9.28 15.37 6.19
C ARG A 104 -9.97 15.01 4.87
N ALA A 105 -9.48 13.99 4.17
CA ALA A 105 -10.04 13.53 2.90
C ALA A 105 -11.50 13.06 3.06
N HIS A 106 -11.80 12.35 4.15
CA HIS A 106 -13.17 11.95 4.50
C HIS A 106 -14.09 13.16 4.66
N GLN A 107 -13.66 14.19 5.38
CA GLN A 107 -14.43 15.44 5.55
C GLN A 107 -14.72 16.14 4.21
N LYS A 108 -13.93 15.88 3.18
CA LYS A 108 -14.10 16.41 1.82
C LYS A 108 -14.90 15.47 0.89
N GLY A 109 -15.35 14.32 1.40
CA GLY A 109 -16.12 13.34 0.64
C GLY A 109 -15.28 12.51 -0.34
N VAL A 110 -13.95 12.51 -0.19
CA VAL A 110 -13.04 11.69 -0.98
C VAL A 110 -13.39 10.21 -0.80
N LYS A 111 -13.48 9.46 -1.91
CA LYS A 111 -13.74 8.02 -1.93
C LYS A 111 -12.52 7.21 -2.32
N VAL A 112 -11.60 7.81 -3.07
CA VAL A 112 -10.31 7.22 -3.47
C VAL A 112 -9.22 8.23 -3.20
N LEU A 113 -8.17 7.79 -2.51
CA LEU A 113 -7.00 8.61 -2.19
C LEU A 113 -5.74 7.82 -2.56
N ALA A 114 -4.92 8.36 -3.46
CA ALA A 114 -3.55 7.91 -3.65
C ALA A 114 -2.63 8.71 -2.73
N LEU A 115 -1.95 8.01 -1.82
CA LEU A 115 -0.91 8.62 -1.00
C LEU A 115 0.42 8.49 -1.75
N THR A 116 1.10 9.60 -1.99
CA THR A 116 2.22 9.70 -2.93
C THR A 116 3.39 10.47 -2.32
N ASP A 117 3.74 10.16 -1.08
CA ASP A 117 4.87 10.78 -0.38
C ASP A 117 6.16 10.73 -1.23
N HIS A 118 7.00 11.76 -1.11
CA HIS A 118 8.27 11.81 -1.84
C HIS A 118 9.20 10.66 -1.44
N ASP A 119 9.59 9.87 -2.43
CA ASP A 119 10.63 8.85 -2.34
C ASP A 119 10.41 7.81 -1.21
N THR A 120 9.16 7.61 -0.76
CA THR A 120 8.84 6.64 0.29
C THR A 120 7.39 6.16 0.23
N MET A 121 7.17 4.89 0.59
CA MET A 121 5.84 4.30 0.78
C MET A 121 5.54 4.01 2.27
N SER A 122 6.33 4.58 3.19
CA SER A 122 6.24 4.25 4.63
C SER A 122 4.91 4.65 5.28
N GLY A 123 4.21 5.66 4.73
CA GLY A 123 2.91 6.11 5.23
C GLY A 123 1.71 5.26 4.79
N ILE A 124 1.89 4.38 3.80
CA ILE A 124 0.79 3.63 3.19
C ILE A 124 0.07 2.70 4.18
N PRO A 125 0.74 1.89 5.02
CA PRO A 125 0.06 1.03 5.98
C PRO A 125 -0.80 1.81 6.98
N GLU A 126 -0.31 2.95 7.48
CA GLU A 126 -1.08 3.81 8.39
C GLU A 126 -2.31 4.40 7.68
N ALA A 127 -2.14 4.87 6.43
CA ALA A 127 -3.26 5.39 5.64
C ALA A 127 -4.34 4.34 5.38
N ILE A 128 -3.96 3.09 5.04
CA ILE A 128 -4.90 1.98 4.82
C ILE A 128 -5.71 1.69 6.08
N GLU A 129 -5.05 1.61 7.24
CA GLU A 129 -5.73 1.34 8.52
C GLU A 129 -6.69 2.49 8.90
N ALA A 130 -6.27 3.74 8.71
CA ALA A 130 -7.13 4.90 8.95
C ALA A 130 -8.35 4.92 8.01
N ALA A 131 -8.14 4.61 6.73
CA ALA A 131 -9.16 4.66 5.68
C ALA A 131 -10.28 3.64 5.88
N ARG A 132 -9.98 2.53 6.57
CA ARG A 132 -10.97 1.50 6.92
C ARG A 132 -12.17 2.08 7.69
N LYS A 133 -11.95 3.05 8.56
CA LYS A 133 -13.01 3.70 9.37
C LYS A 133 -13.97 4.54 8.53
N PHE A 134 -13.51 5.02 7.37
CA PHE A 134 -14.20 6.01 6.57
C PHE A 134 -14.68 5.48 5.21
N GLY A 135 -14.39 4.21 4.91
CA GLY A 135 -14.73 3.61 3.62
C GLY A 135 -14.00 4.26 2.44
N ILE A 136 -12.78 4.78 2.67
CA ILE A 136 -11.93 5.34 1.62
C ILE A 136 -11.07 4.21 1.04
N LYS A 137 -10.96 4.13 -0.28
CA LYS A 137 -9.98 3.27 -0.94
C LYS A 137 -8.65 4.01 -1.03
N ILE A 138 -7.60 3.40 -0.49
CA ILE A 138 -6.22 3.88 -0.67
C ILE A 138 -5.63 3.22 -1.91
N ILE A 139 -5.03 4.02 -2.80
CA ILE A 139 -4.11 3.53 -3.83
C ILE A 139 -2.70 3.67 -3.26
N PRO A 140 -1.96 2.56 -3.07
CA PRO A 140 -0.55 2.63 -2.71
C PRO A 140 0.25 3.38 -3.79
N GLY A 141 0.89 4.48 -3.42
CA GLY A 141 1.69 5.27 -4.36
C GLY A 141 2.93 5.89 -3.76
N VAL A 142 3.72 6.52 -4.62
CA VAL A 142 4.93 7.26 -4.29
C VAL A 142 5.18 8.31 -5.38
N GLU A 143 5.62 9.50 -5.00
CA GLU A 143 6.17 10.49 -5.93
C GLU A 143 7.68 10.37 -5.93
N ILE A 144 8.26 9.91 -7.05
CA ILE A 144 9.69 9.65 -7.16
C ILE A 144 10.40 10.88 -7.72
N SER A 145 11.38 11.38 -6.99
CA SER A 145 12.28 12.45 -7.41
C SER A 145 13.23 11.93 -8.49
N THR A 146 13.23 12.56 -9.66
CA THR A 146 14.09 12.18 -10.79
C THR A 146 14.74 13.40 -11.44
N ILE A 147 15.66 13.16 -12.35
CA ILE A 147 16.26 14.17 -13.20
C ILE A 147 16.07 13.80 -14.68
N TYR A 148 15.79 14.81 -15.49
CA TYR A 148 15.82 14.70 -16.95
C TYR A 148 17.02 15.46 -17.52
N TYR A 149 17.62 14.91 -18.57
CA TYR A 149 18.74 15.51 -19.27
C TYR A 149 18.39 15.82 -20.74
N SER A 150 18.48 17.09 -21.12
CA SER A 150 18.09 17.55 -22.46
C SER A 150 18.97 17.05 -23.62
N ARG A 151 20.20 16.59 -23.35
CA ARG A 151 21.16 16.08 -24.35
C ARG A 151 22.03 14.93 -23.80
N GLY A 152 21.40 13.93 -23.18
CA GLY A 152 22.11 12.87 -22.46
C GLY A 152 22.95 13.43 -21.30
N ASP A 153 23.98 12.71 -20.85
CA ASP A 153 24.72 13.01 -19.61
C ASP A 153 25.43 14.39 -19.57
N SER A 154 25.53 15.07 -20.71
CA SER A 154 26.13 16.41 -20.84
C SER A 154 25.11 17.55 -20.92
N GLY A 155 23.82 17.22 -20.89
CA GLY A 155 22.72 18.18 -21.03
C GLY A 155 22.41 18.97 -19.77
N THR A 156 21.55 19.98 -19.91
CA THR A 156 20.99 20.69 -18.76
C THR A 156 20.11 19.75 -17.96
N GLN A 157 20.40 19.61 -16.67
CA GLN A 157 19.59 18.88 -15.70
C GLN A 157 18.31 19.65 -15.38
N GLU A 158 17.19 18.94 -15.39
CA GLU A 158 15.89 19.45 -14.98
C GLU A 158 15.20 18.47 -14.02
N PRO A 159 14.80 18.91 -12.81
CA PRO A 159 14.03 18.06 -11.89
C PRO A 159 12.70 17.65 -12.50
N VAL A 160 12.38 16.36 -12.43
CA VAL A 160 11.12 15.78 -12.89
C VAL A 160 10.62 14.85 -11.80
N HIS A 161 9.32 14.83 -11.54
CA HIS A 161 8.73 13.88 -10.60
C HIS A 161 7.79 12.91 -11.31
N ILE A 162 7.90 11.64 -10.95
CA ILE A 162 7.07 10.56 -11.52
C ILE A 162 6.25 9.94 -10.39
N LEU A 163 4.94 9.96 -10.52
CA LEU A 163 4.03 9.23 -9.64
C LEU A 163 4.00 7.77 -10.07
N ALA A 164 4.10 6.87 -9.09
CA ALA A 164 3.89 5.44 -9.29
C ALA A 164 2.67 5.01 -8.49
N TYR A 165 1.70 4.34 -9.14
CA TYR A 165 0.54 3.75 -8.49
C TYR A 165 0.57 2.24 -8.56
N TYR A 166 0.51 1.59 -7.40
CA TYR A 166 0.54 0.15 -7.26
C TYR A 166 -0.84 -0.40 -6.88
N SER A 167 -0.99 -1.71 -7.03
CA SER A 167 -2.19 -2.41 -6.62
C SER A 167 -2.37 -2.35 -5.10
N SER A 168 -3.54 -2.77 -4.61
CA SER A 168 -3.82 -2.88 -3.18
C SER A 168 -2.89 -3.86 -2.43
N CYS A 169 -2.15 -4.75 -3.11
CA CYS A 169 -1.14 -5.60 -2.47
C CYS A 169 0.28 -4.99 -2.51
N GLY A 170 0.44 -3.80 -3.09
CA GLY A 170 1.72 -3.12 -3.26
C GLY A 170 2.47 -3.52 -4.54
N PRO A 171 3.77 -3.19 -4.63
CA PRO A 171 4.62 -3.50 -5.78
C PRO A 171 4.98 -4.99 -5.87
N ALA A 172 5.09 -5.54 -7.08
CA ALA A 172 5.49 -6.93 -7.31
C ALA A 172 6.90 -7.24 -6.78
N ARG A 173 7.79 -6.26 -6.83
CA ARG A 173 9.20 -6.36 -6.41
C ARG A 173 9.52 -5.32 -5.33
N PRO A 174 9.01 -5.46 -4.10
CA PRO A 174 9.11 -4.44 -3.06
C PRO A 174 10.56 -4.16 -2.63
N ALA A 175 11.42 -5.18 -2.57
CA ALA A 175 12.81 -5.03 -2.16
C ALA A 175 13.61 -4.21 -3.18
N VAL A 176 13.34 -4.39 -4.48
CA VAL A 176 13.97 -3.63 -5.56
C VAL A 176 13.53 -2.16 -5.48
N LEU A 177 12.23 -1.92 -5.34
CA LEU A 177 11.69 -0.56 -5.20
C LEU A 177 12.23 0.13 -3.94
N GLU A 178 12.19 -0.54 -2.78
CA GLU A 178 12.63 0.04 -1.51
C GLU A 178 14.13 0.38 -1.53
N LYS A 179 14.96 -0.48 -2.13
CA LYS A 179 16.37 -0.16 -2.32
C LYS A 179 16.54 1.09 -3.18
N PHE A 180 15.85 1.16 -4.31
CA PHE A 180 15.93 2.30 -5.22
C PHE A 180 15.49 3.61 -4.55
N LEU A 181 14.36 3.58 -3.84
CA LEU A 181 13.88 4.73 -3.07
C LEU A 181 14.84 5.09 -1.92
N GLY A 182 15.45 4.10 -1.27
CA GLY A 182 16.49 4.28 -0.26
C GLY A 182 17.71 5.03 -0.78
N ASP A 183 18.22 4.64 -1.95
CA ASP A 183 19.36 5.28 -2.60
C ASP A 183 19.08 6.77 -2.90
N ILE A 184 17.85 7.11 -3.33
CA ILE A 184 17.40 8.51 -3.53
C ILE A 184 17.39 9.28 -2.22
N ARG A 185 16.83 8.70 -1.15
CA ARG A 185 16.75 9.32 0.17
C ARG A 185 18.13 9.57 0.78
N ASP A 186 19.08 8.66 0.59
CA ASP A 186 20.47 8.83 1.02
C ASP A 186 21.16 9.99 0.28
N GLY A 187 20.95 10.09 -1.03
CA GLY A 187 21.39 11.24 -1.83
C GLY A 187 20.79 12.56 -1.36
N ARG A 188 19.48 12.57 -1.04
CA ARG A 188 18.77 13.75 -0.50
C ARG A 188 19.34 14.17 0.86
N PHE A 189 19.68 13.22 1.72
CA PHE A 189 20.30 13.50 3.02
C PHE A 189 21.68 14.18 2.87
N LEU A 190 22.53 13.67 1.95
CA LEU A 190 23.82 14.28 1.66
C LEU A 190 23.67 15.69 1.07
N ARG A 191 22.74 15.85 0.12
CA ARG A 191 22.40 17.15 -0.47
C ARG A 191 21.94 18.15 0.60
N ALA A 192 21.10 17.73 1.54
CA ALA A 192 20.62 18.59 2.63
C ALA A 192 21.78 19.09 3.52
N LYS A 193 22.72 18.21 3.88
CA LYS A 193 23.94 18.58 4.61
C LYS A 193 24.77 19.61 3.84
N ASN A 194 24.90 19.44 2.53
CA ASN A 194 25.63 20.38 1.68
C ASN A 194 24.95 21.76 1.64
N ILE A 195 23.63 21.80 1.52
CA ILE A 195 22.85 23.05 1.57
C ILE A 195 23.07 23.75 2.92
N VAL A 196 22.96 23.03 4.04
CA VAL A 196 23.20 23.59 5.38
C VAL A 196 24.63 24.12 5.52
N SER A 197 25.63 23.40 5.00
CA SER A 197 27.03 23.87 4.98
C SER A 197 27.18 25.18 4.19
N LYS A 198 26.52 25.31 3.03
CA LYS A 198 26.51 26.54 2.24
C LYS A 198 25.83 27.70 2.97
N LEU A 199 24.68 27.47 3.61
CA LEU A 199 24.01 28.48 4.44
C LEU A 199 24.90 28.98 5.58
N ASN A 200 25.60 28.08 6.26
CA ASN A 200 26.55 28.44 7.32
C ASN A 200 27.68 29.33 6.79
N LYS A 201 28.23 29.02 5.60
CA LYS A 201 29.25 29.87 4.93
C LYS A 201 28.70 31.25 4.53
N LEU A 202 27.41 31.33 4.22
CA LEU A 202 26.70 32.59 3.95
C LEU A 202 26.33 33.36 5.21
N LYS A 203 26.84 32.95 6.39
CA LYS A 203 26.54 33.55 7.70
C LYS A 203 25.05 33.46 8.09
N LEU A 204 24.36 32.43 7.59
CA LEU A 204 22.97 32.08 7.95
C LEU A 204 22.97 30.73 8.67
N PRO A 205 23.45 30.66 9.92
CA PRO A 205 23.66 29.39 10.59
C PRO A 205 22.34 28.63 10.79
N VAL A 206 22.26 27.42 10.24
CA VAL A 206 21.15 26.49 10.45
C VAL A 206 21.69 25.22 11.09
N LYS A 207 21.16 24.84 12.24
CA LYS A 207 21.55 23.62 12.95
C LYS A 207 20.99 22.40 12.23
N TRP A 208 21.83 21.40 11.98
CA TRP A 208 21.44 20.16 11.33
C TRP A 208 20.35 19.42 12.12
N GLU A 209 20.43 19.47 13.45
CA GLU A 209 19.49 18.84 14.36
C GLU A 209 18.09 19.41 14.20
N ASN A 210 17.97 20.71 13.93
CA ASN A 210 16.67 21.34 13.68
C ASN A 210 16.08 20.86 12.35
N VAL A 211 16.90 20.74 11.30
CA VAL A 211 16.45 20.23 9.99
C VAL A 211 15.92 18.80 10.10
N VAL A 212 16.66 17.92 10.80
CA VAL A 212 16.23 16.53 11.04
C VAL A 212 14.98 16.46 11.91
N LYS A 213 14.89 17.30 12.96
CA LYS A 213 13.72 17.39 13.82
C LYS A 213 12.47 17.80 13.03
N ILE A 214 12.61 18.77 12.13
CA ILE A 214 11.51 19.27 11.29
C ILE A 214 11.10 18.24 10.23
N ALA A 215 12.05 17.54 9.62
CA ALA A 215 11.76 16.46 8.68
C ALA A 215 11.01 15.30 9.37
N GLY A 216 11.33 15.04 10.63
CA GLY A 216 10.72 13.95 11.38
C GLY A 216 11.47 12.62 11.19
N LYS A 217 11.07 11.61 11.97
CA LYS A 217 11.78 10.33 12.02
C LYS A 217 11.53 9.55 10.72
N GLY A 218 12.61 9.22 10.01
CA GLY A 218 12.56 8.38 8.81
C GLY A 218 12.30 9.13 7.50
N ALA A 219 12.06 10.44 7.54
CA ALA A 219 11.93 11.26 6.34
C ALA A 219 13.28 11.85 5.92
N ALA A 220 13.59 11.80 4.62
CA ALA A 220 14.80 12.40 4.07
C ALA A 220 14.63 13.93 3.94
N PRO A 221 15.47 14.77 4.59
CA PRO A 221 15.26 16.20 4.57
C PRO A 221 15.39 16.83 3.17
N GLY A 222 14.29 17.29 2.59
CA GLY A 222 14.29 18.16 1.41
C GLY A 222 14.56 19.65 1.68
N ARG A 223 14.59 20.45 0.61
CA ARG A 223 14.72 21.92 0.67
C ARG A 223 13.63 22.58 1.52
N LEU A 224 12.42 22.03 1.53
CA LEU A 224 11.31 22.57 2.32
C LEU A 224 11.60 22.50 3.82
N HIS A 225 12.19 21.41 4.33
CA HIS A 225 12.60 21.29 5.73
C HIS A 225 13.69 22.28 6.10
N ILE A 226 14.63 22.53 5.19
CA ILE A 226 15.67 23.55 5.38
C ILE A 226 15.06 24.95 5.38
N ALA A 227 14.13 25.24 4.47
CA ALA A 227 13.41 26.51 4.44
C ALA A 227 12.64 26.76 5.75
N ARG A 228 12.00 25.73 6.30
CA ARG A 228 11.37 25.78 7.63
C ARG A 228 12.40 26.04 8.73
N ALA A 229 13.54 25.36 8.71
CA ALA A 229 14.61 25.58 9.68
C ALA A 229 15.19 27.01 9.60
N MET A 230 15.28 27.58 8.39
CA MET A 230 15.68 28.98 8.20
C MET A 230 14.65 29.96 8.78
N LEU A 231 13.35 29.66 8.61
CA LEU A 231 12.26 30.45 9.17
C LEU A 231 12.27 30.39 10.70
N GLU A 232 12.38 29.19 11.29
CA GLU A 232 12.48 29.01 12.75
C GLU A 232 13.73 29.67 13.34
N ALA A 233 14.83 29.73 12.59
CA ALA A 233 16.05 30.42 12.99
C ALA A 233 16.00 31.95 12.81
N GLY A 234 14.91 32.50 12.25
CA GLY A 234 14.74 33.94 12.02
C GLY A 234 15.54 34.50 10.85
N HIS A 235 16.08 33.65 9.96
CA HIS A 235 16.87 34.08 8.80
C HIS A 235 16.00 34.55 7.62
N VAL A 236 14.73 34.17 7.62
CA VAL A 236 13.73 34.55 6.62
C VAL A 236 12.39 34.82 7.28
N GLU A 237 11.55 35.63 6.64
CA GLU A 237 10.19 35.99 7.11
C GLU A 237 9.15 34.94 6.73
N ASN A 238 9.39 34.17 5.66
CA ASN A 238 8.48 33.14 5.16
C ASN A 238 9.21 32.17 4.22
N LEU A 239 8.56 31.03 3.91
CA LEU A 239 9.11 29.99 3.03
C LEU A 239 9.40 30.52 1.61
N LYS A 240 8.56 31.41 1.09
CA LYS A 240 8.75 32.00 -0.25
C LYS A 240 10.08 32.74 -0.34
N GLN A 241 10.44 33.50 0.70
CA GLN A 241 11.71 34.21 0.77
C GLN A 241 12.91 33.25 0.83
N ALA A 242 12.81 32.14 1.56
CA ALA A 242 13.88 31.12 1.58
C ALA A 242 14.16 30.55 0.19
N PHE A 243 13.10 30.17 -0.54
CA PHE A 243 13.24 29.67 -1.90
C PHE A 243 13.75 30.76 -2.85
N SER A 244 13.16 31.96 -2.85
CA SER A 244 13.51 33.00 -3.82
C SER A 244 14.92 33.56 -3.65
N ARG A 245 15.48 33.58 -2.42
CA ARG A 245 16.80 34.18 -2.16
C ARG A 245 17.94 33.16 -2.07
N TYR A 246 17.67 31.94 -1.61
CA TYR A 246 18.74 31.02 -1.20
C TYR A 246 18.62 29.63 -1.81
N LEU A 247 17.42 29.05 -1.87
CA LEU A 247 17.20 27.62 -2.13
C LEU A 247 16.67 27.29 -3.54
N HIS A 248 16.38 28.29 -4.38
CA HIS A 248 16.00 28.09 -5.78
C HIS A 248 17.11 27.39 -6.57
N ASP A 249 16.76 26.83 -7.73
CA ASP A 249 17.74 26.18 -8.60
C ASP A 249 18.80 27.19 -9.05
N GLY A 250 20.08 26.83 -8.86
CA GLY A 250 21.22 27.72 -9.10
C GLY A 250 21.44 28.80 -8.02
N GLY A 251 20.64 28.83 -6.96
CA GLY A 251 20.76 29.80 -5.88
C GLY A 251 22.00 29.63 -4.99
N PRO A 252 22.30 30.61 -4.11
CA PRO A 252 23.52 30.64 -3.30
C PRO A 252 23.74 29.39 -2.43
N ALA A 253 22.67 28.82 -1.88
CA ALA A 253 22.73 27.62 -1.05
C ALA A 253 22.33 26.34 -1.80
N TYR A 254 22.00 26.43 -3.08
CA TYR A 254 21.55 25.30 -3.89
C TYR A 254 22.64 24.23 -3.99
N SER A 255 22.26 22.97 -3.84
CA SER A 255 23.10 21.80 -4.13
C SER A 255 22.32 20.87 -5.03
N THR A 256 22.98 20.35 -6.05
CA THR A 256 22.47 19.24 -6.87
C THR A 256 22.46 17.96 -6.04
N GLY A 257 21.53 17.07 -6.35
CA GLY A 257 21.48 15.72 -5.79
C GLY A 257 22.02 14.69 -6.79
N SER A 258 21.79 13.43 -6.45
CA SER A 258 22.10 12.25 -7.26
C SER A 258 20.81 11.54 -7.66
N GLU A 259 19.79 12.31 -8.03
CA GLU A 259 18.50 11.78 -8.45
C GLU A 259 18.67 10.92 -9.73
N PRO A 260 17.95 9.78 -9.85
CA PRO A 260 18.04 8.87 -10.99
C PRO A 260 17.42 9.50 -12.24
N MET A 261 17.76 8.94 -13.41
CA MET A 261 17.16 9.38 -14.67
C MET A 261 15.65 9.08 -14.69
N ALA A 262 14.88 10.02 -15.19
CA ALA A 262 13.42 9.90 -15.26
C ALA A 262 12.97 8.70 -16.11
N GLU A 263 13.65 8.43 -17.23
CA GLU A 263 13.39 7.28 -18.11
C GLU A 263 13.65 5.94 -17.42
N GLU A 264 14.75 5.83 -16.65
CA GLU A 264 15.08 4.63 -15.88
C GLU A 264 14.06 4.41 -14.76
N THR A 265 13.62 5.49 -14.13
CA THR A 265 12.59 5.44 -13.08
C THR A 265 11.26 4.94 -13.64
N VAL A 266 10.84 5.43 -14.82
CA VAL A 266 9.63 4.92 -15.50
C VAL A 266 9.75 3.41 -15.73
N LYS A 267 10.86 2.95 -16.30
CA LYS A 267 11.09 1.51 -16.52
C LYS A 267 11.02 0.71 -15.22
N LEU A 268 11.65 1.20 -14.15
CA LEU A 268 11.60 0.56 -12.84
C LEU A 268 10.17 0.44 -12.31
N ILE A 269 9.33 1.47 -12.47
CA ILE A 269 7.92 1.44 -12.05
C ILE A 269 7.14 0.37 -12.80
N LEU A 270 7.33 0.27 -14.13
CA LEU A 270 6.69 -0.78 -14.94
C LEU A 270 7.13 -2.17 -14.47
N GLU A 271 8.43 -2.30 -14.24
CA GLU A 271 9.10 -3.49 -13.75
C GLU A 271 8.60 -3.97 -12.37
N THR A 272 8.18 -3.06 -11.50
CA THR A 272 7.63 -3.35 -10.17
C THR A 272 6.10 -3.47 -10.17
N GLY A 273 5.45 -3.46 -11.35
CA GLY A 273 4.01 -3.64 -11.49
C GLY A 273 3.18 -2.37 -11.17
N GLY A 274 3.77 -1.19 -11.38
CA GLY A 274 3.14 0.10 -11.13
C GLY A 274 2.71 0.83 -12.41
N VAL A 275 1.81 1.80 -12.24
CA VAL A 275 1.41 2.75 -13.28
C VAL A 275 2.20 4.05 -13.11
N ALA A 276 3.10 4.34 -14.05
CA ALA A 276 3.91 5.56 -14.08
C ALA A 276 3.16 6.76 -14.71
N ILE A 277 3.10 7.89 -13.98
CA ILE A 277 2.42 9.13 -14.36
C ILE A 277 3.34 10.34 -14.13
N LEU A 278 3.44 11.25 -15.08
CA LEU A 278 4.23 12.47 -14.92
C LEU A 278 3.48 13.48 -14.03
N ALA A 279 4.08 13.84 -12.89
CA ALA A 279 3.52 14.83 -11.98
C ALA A 279 3.72 16.25 -12.49
N HIS A 280 2.75 17.12 -12.18
CA HIS A 280 2.78 18.58 -12.35
C HIS A 280 3.63 19.10 -13.53
N PRO A 281 3.37 18.67 -14.79
CA PRO A 281 4.21 19.00 -15.94
C PRO A 281 4.31 20.50 -16.23
N TRP A 282 3.43 21.32 -15.65
CA TRP A 282 3.49 22.78 -15.68
C TRP A 282 4.65 23.40 -14.90
N ALA A 283 5.34 22.64 -14.05
CA ALA A 283 6.57 23.06 -13.41
C ALA A 283 7.81 22.93 -14.34
N LEU A 284 7.67 22.21 -15.47
CA LEU A 284 8.76 21.94 -16.39
C LEU A 284 8.98 23.10 -17.38
N LYS A 285 10.23 23.34 -17.74
CA LYS A 285 10.68 24.30 -18.75
C LYS A 285 10.33 23.85 -20.16
N ASN A 286 10.45 22.55 -20.45
CA ASN A 286 10.14 22.00 -21.77
C ASN A 286 9.35 20.67 -21.69
N PRO A 287 8.09 20.73 -21.23
CA PRO A 287 7.28 19.53 -20.97
C PRO A 287 7.06 18.66 -22.22
N ALA A 288 6.92 19.25 -23.41
CA ALA A 288 6.61 18.48 -24.63
C ALA A 288 7.74 17.49 -25.02
N VAL A 289 9.00 17.89 -24.85
CA VAL A 289 10.16 17.02 -25.13
C VAL A 289 10.28 15.92 -24.08
N ILE A 290 10.09 16.28 -22.81
CA ILE A 290 10.15 15.35 -21.67
C ILE A 290 9.05 14.30 -21.80
N ILE A 291 7.80 14.72 -22.03
CA ILE A 291 6.65 13.82 -22.21
C ILE A 291 6.91 12.80 -23.31
N ARG A 292 7.44 13.23 -24.46
CA ARG A 292 7.77 12.31 -25.57
C ARG A 292 8.81 11.28 -25.15
N LYS A 293 9.89 11.71 -24.50
CA LYS A 293 10.96 10.81 -24.04
C LYS A 293 10.48 9.81 -22.99
N LEU A 294 9.66 10.27 -22.05
CA LEU A 294 9.08 9.40 -21.03
C LEU A 294 8.04 8.44 -21.65
N LYS A 295 7.27 8.88 -22.64
CA LYS A 295 6.39 7.98 -23.41
C LYS A 295 7.19 6.86 -24.07
N ASP A 296 8.32 7.17 -24.71
CA ASP A 296 9.21 6.17 -25.31
C ASP A 296 9.75 5.18 -24.25
N ALA A 297 9.89 5.62 -22.99
CA ALA A 297 10.30 4.79 -21.86
C ALA A 297 9.17 3.96 -21.23
N GLY A 298 7.91 4.18 -21.62
CA GLY A 298 6.74 3.45 -21.11
C GLY A 298 5.81 4.25 -20.18
N LEU A 299 5.87 5.58 -20.17
CA LEU A 299 4.97 6.42 -19.38
C LEU A 299 3.50 6.16 -19.76
N HIS A 300 2.63 6.00 -18.75
CA HIS A 300 1.21 5.71 -18.97
C HIS A 300 0.35 6.97 -19.01
N GLY A 301 0.77 8.06 -18.37
CA GLY A 301 -0.04 9.27 -18.26
C GLY A 301 0.68 10.47 -17.71
N LEU A 302 -0.06 11.58 -17.57
CA LEU A 302 0.40 12.79 -16.89
C LEU A 302 -0.74 13.47 -16.13
N GLU A 303 -0.36 14.34 -15.20
CA GLU A 303 -1.30 15.24 -14.56
C GLU A 303 -1.76 16.36 -15.51
N VAL A 304 -3.07 16.47 -15.63
CA VAL A 304 -3.77 17.45 -16.48
C VAL A 304 -4.79 18.25 -15.66
N TYR A 305 -5.35 17.65 -14.61
CA TYR A 305 -6.33 18.26 -13.74
C TYR A 305 -5.68 18.79 -12.46
N ARG A 306 -6.08 19.99 -12.08
CA ARG A 306 -5.73 20.67 -10.84
C ARG A 306 -6.99 21.17 -10.15
N SER A 307 -6.83 21.76 -8.98
CA SER A 307 -7.92 22.41 -8.23
C SER A 307 -8.54 23.61 -8.97
N ASP A 308 -7.76 24.32 -9.78
CA ASP A 308 -8.20 25.46 -10.60
C ASP A 308 -8.76 25.04 -11.98
N GLY A 309 -8.69 23.75 -12.30
CA GLY A 309 -9.38 23.16 -13.45
C GLY A 309 -8.51 22.25 -14.32
N LYS A 310 -9.00 22.01 -15.53
CA LYS A 310 -8.32 21.23 -16.56
C LYS A 310 -7.39 22.14 -17.35
N LEU A 311 -6.11 21.76 -17.47
CA LEU A 311 -5.17 22.48 -18.32
C LEU A 311 -5.22 21.94 -19.76
N SER A 312 -5.71 22.75 -20.71
CA SER A 312 -5.91 22.33 -22.11
C SER A 312 -4.60 21.87 -22.78
N VAL A 313 -3.52 22.63 -22.63
CA VAL A 313 -2.21 22.33 -23.24
C VAL A 313 -1.73 20.91 -22.87
N TYR A 314 -1.85 20.52 -21.60
CA TYR A 314 -1.44 19.18 -21.15
C TYR A 314 -2.45 18.11 -21.53
N SER A 315 -3.74 18.44 -21.64
CA SER A 315 -4.73 17.52 -22.21
C SER A 315 -4.41 17.19 -23.67
N ASP A 316 -4.08 18.20 -24.47
CA ASP A 316 -3.82 18.04 -25.90
C ASP A 316 -2.51 17.25 -26.12
N LEU A 317 -1.49 17.50 -25.27
CA LEU A 317 -0.27 16.68 -25.25
C LEU A 317 -0.54 15.24 -24.83
N ALA A 318 -1.43 15.02 -23.87
CA ALA A 318 -1.82 13.68 -23.46
C ALA A 318 -2.54 12.95 -24.61
N ASP A 319 -3.45 13.62 -25.31
CA ASP A 319 -4.15 13.08 -26.49
C ASP A 319 -3.17 12.75 -27.63
N ALA A 320 -2.22 13.64 -27.90
CA ALA A 320 -1.24 13.45 -28.98
C ALA A 320 -0.28 12.26 -28.76
N HIS A 321 -0.18 11.77 -27.52
CA HIS A 321 0.73 10.68 -27.13
C HIS A 321 0.00 9.45 -26.55
N ASP A 322 -1.33 9.41 -26.65
CA ASP A 322 -2.18 8.35 -26.07
C ASP A 322 -1.83 8.10 -24.59
N LEU A 323 -1.86 9.17 -23.80
CA LEU A 323 -1.53 9.18 -22.38
C LEU A 323 -2.76 9.43 -21.52
N LEU A 324 -2.82 8.77 -20.36
CA LEU A 324 -3.86 9.00 -19.36
C LEU A 324 -3.81 10.43 -18.82
N LYS A 325 -4.99 10.98 -18.52
CA LYS A 325 -5.16 12.35 -17.99
C LYS A 325 -5.62 12.28 -16.55
N LEU A 326 -4.69 12.36 -15.62
CA LEU A 326 -4.97 12.31 -14.19
C LEU A 326 -4.83 13.68 -13.54
N GLY A 327 -4.96 13.72 -12.22
CA GLY A 327 -4.66 14.91 -11.43
C GLY A 327 -5.00 14.70 -9.96
N GLY A 328 -4.14 15.24 -9.10
CA GLY A 328 -4.43 15.42 -7.69
C GLY A 328 -4.30 16.87 -7.26
N SER A 329 -4.35 17.11 -5.95
CA SER A 329 -4.21 18.44 -5.37
C SER A 329 -2.76 18.84 -5.08
N ASP A 330 -1.84 17.87 -5.06
CA ASP A 330 -0.47 18.04 -4.56
C ASP A 330 -0.48 18.61 -3.12
N TYR A 331 -1.42 18.11 -2.31
CA TYR A 331 -1.70 18.66 -0.98
C TYR A 331 -0.66 18.24 0.05
N HIS A 332 -0.05 19.23 0.72
CA HIS A 332 0.91 19.03 1.81
C HIS A 332 0.35 19.46 3.17
N GLY A 333 -0.77 20.20 3.23
CA GLY A 333 -1.33 20.70 4.50
C GLY A 333 -0.58 21.88 5.11
N LYS A 334 0.04 22.72 4.27
CA LYS A 334 0.78 23.94 4.64
C LYS A 334 -0.08 24.96 5.41
N GLY A 335 -1.39 24.91 5.23
CA GLY A 335 -2.33 25.92 5.74
C GLY A 335 -2.26 27.24 4.96
N GLY A 336 -3.29 28.07 5.11
CA GLY A 336 -3.42 29.34 4.38
C GLY A 336 -4.14 29.23 3.03
N GLN A 337 -4.30 30.36 2.34
CA GLN A 337 -5.12 30.45 1.11
C GLN A 337 -4.39 30.04 -0.19
N GLN A 338 -3.10 29.70 -0.13
CA GLN A 338 -2.28 29.45 -1.33
C GLN A 338 -2.19 27.97 -1.74
N GLU A 339 -2.61 27.04 -0.89
CA GLU A 339 -2.65 25.61 -1.20
C GLU A 339 -4.10 25.15 -1.36
N SER A 340 -4.33 24.32 -2.36
CA SER A 340 -5.66 23.73 -2.57
C SER A 340 -5.85 22.54 -1.67
N ASP A 341 -7.02 22.44 -1.04
CA ASP A 341 -7.31 21.37 -0.09
C ASP A 341 -7.38 20.00 -0.77
N VAL A 342 -7.22 18.93 0.01
CA VAL A 342 -7.34 17.55 -0.48
C VAL A 342 -8.72 17.29 -1.10
N GLY A 343 -8.76 16.61 -2.25
CA GLY A 343 -10.00 16.27 -2.96
C GLY A 343 -10.68 17.44 -3.66
N THR A 344 -10.01 18.59 -3.81
CA THR A 344 -10.57 19.75 -4.55
C THR A 344 -10.39 19.64 -6.06
N THR A 345 -9.44 18.82 -6.53
CA THR A 345 -9.23 18.57 -7.96
C THR A 345 -10.46 17.90 -8.57
N SER A 346 -11.07 18.56 -9.55
CA SER A 346 -12.26 18.06 -10.22
C SER A 346 -11.90 17.03 -11.31
N LEU A 347 -11.36 15.88 -10.90
CA LEU A 347 -11.03 14.78 -11.81
C LEU A 347 -12.32 14.11 -12.34
N PRO A 348 -12.56 14.08 -13.66
CA PRO A 348 -13.75 13.45 -14.21
C PRO A 348 -13.74 11.94 -14.01
N LEU A 349 -14.90 11.39 -13.67
CA LEU A 349 -15.15 9.96 -13.55
C LEU A 349 -14.67 9.14 -14.76
N LEU A 350 -14.87 9.65 -15.97
CA LEU A 350 -14.42 9.01 -17.20
C LEU A 350 -12.90 8.80 -17.22
N MET A 351 -12.12 9.75 -16.69
CA MET A 351 -10.67 9.64 -16.64
C MET A 351 -10.22 8.59 -15.62
N VAL A 352 -10.93 8.45 -14.51
CA VAL A 352 -10.69 7.36 -13.55
C VAL A 352 -11.03 6.02 -14.18
N HIS A 353 -12.10 5.93 -14.97
CA HIS A 353 -12.45 4.71 -15.70
C HIS A 353 -11.40 4.33 -16.74
N GLU A 354 -10.90 5.27 -17.55
CA GLU A 354 -9.80 5.00 -18.49
C GLU A 354 -8.51 4.60 -17.76
N PHE A 355 -8.22 5.23 -16.62
CA PHE A 355 -7.11 4.82 -15.77
C PHE A 355 -7.26 3.36 -15.32
N LEU A 356 -8.44 2.92 -14.89
CA LEU A 356 -8.66 1.54 -14.48
C LEU A 356 -8.47 0.54 -15.62
N LYS A 357 -8.85 0.88 -16.86
CA LYS A 357 -8.61 0.00 -18.01
C LYS A 357 -7.12 -0.31 -18.22
N VAL A 358 -6.24 0.64 -17.89
CA VAL A 358 -4.78 0.46 -17.95
C VAL A 358 -4.24 -0.18 -16.67
N ALA A 359 -4.69 0.31 -15.50
CA ALA A 359 -4.15 -0.09 -14.21
C ALA A 359 -4.54 -1.51 -13.81
N ARG A 360 -5.79 -1.94 -14.06
CA ARG A 360 -6.29 -3.25 -13.61
C ARG A 360 -5.51 -4.43 -14.18
N PRO A 361 -5.21 -4.52 -15.49
CA PRO A 361 -4.39 -5.59 -16.04
C PRO A 361 -2.97 -5.61 -15.44
N ILE A 362 -2.33 -4.44 -15.30
CA ILE A 362 -0.99 -4.31 -14.70
C ILE A 362 -1.00 -4.81 -13.25
N TRP A 363 -1.99 -4.38 -12.47
CA TRP A 363 -2.15 -4.76 -11.08
C TRP A 363 -2.51 -6.24 -10.91
N CYS A 364 -3.33 -6.82 -11.78
CA CYS A 364 -3.63 -8.25 -11.76
C CYS A 364 -2.37 -9.07 -12.03
N SER A 365 -1.54 -8.66 -13.01
CA SER A 365 -0.24 -9.29 -13.26
C SER A 365 0.66 -9.20 -12.03
N ALA A 366 0.76 -8.03 -11.41
CA ALA A 366 1.58 -7.84 -10.22
C ALA A 366 1.11 -8.69 -9.02
N ILE A 367 -0.21 -8.79 -8.81
CA ILE A 367 -0.79 -9.66 -7.77
C ILE A 367 -0.43 -11.11 -8.04
N ARG A 368 -0.54 -11.58 -9.29
CA ARG A 368 -0.14 -12.94 -9.67
C ARG A 368 1.33 -13.19 -9.35
N ASP A 369 2.23 -12.31 -9.79
CA ASP A 369 3.67 -12.47 -9.57
C ASP A 369 4.02 -12.55 -8.07
N ILE A 370 3.31 -11.79 -7.22
CA ILE A 370 3.47 -11.84 -5.76
C ILE A 370 3.03 -13.19 -5.20
N LEU A 371 1.87 -13.69 -5.63
CA LEU A 371 1.33 -14.96 -5.15
C LEU A 371 2.20 -16.14 -5.61
N GLU A 372 2.63 -16.14 -6.87
CA GLU A 372 3.56 -17.13 -7.41
C GLU A 372 4.90 -17.12 -6.64
N SER A 373 5.42 -15.94 -6.29
CA SER A 373 6.62 -15.84 -5.45
C SER A 373 6.42 -16.46 -4.07
N TYR A 374 5.24 -16.31 -3.46
CA TYR A 374 4.94 -16.93 -2.17
C TYR A 374 4.70 -18.45 -2.30
N ILE A 375 4.05 -18.91 -3.37
CA ILE A 375 3.90 -20.35 -3.64
C ILE A 375 5.27 -21.02 -3.81
N GLN A 376 6.21 -20.34 -4.49
CA GLN A 376 7.56 -20.85 -4.69
C GLN A 376 8.42 -20.81 -3.42
N ASP A 377 8.22 -19.80 -2.57
CA ASP A 377 8.90 -19.61 -1.29
C ASP A 377 7.92 -19.10 -0.22
N PRO A 378 7.26 -20.00 0.54
CA PRO A 378 6.27 -19.65 1.55
C PRO A 378 6.94 -19.18 2.84
N SER A 379 7.88 -18.25 2.72
CA SER A 379 8.56 -17.65 3.84
C SER A 379 7.69 -16.59 4.51
N GLU A 380 7.88 -16.40 5.82
CA GLU A 380 7.21 -15.35 6.59
C GLU A 380 7.40 -13.97 5.95
N SER A 381 8.56 -13.71 5.33
CA SER A 381 8.82 -12.45 4.62
C SER A 381 7.89 -12.25 3.43
N ASN A 382 7.65 -13.28 2.62
CA ASN A 382 6.76 -13.21 1.47
C ASN A 382 5.30 -13.14 1.93
N PHE A 383 4.93 -13.85 2.99
CA PHE A 383 3.61 -13.73 3.59
C PHE A 383 3.35 -12.31 4.13
N GLN A 384 4.28 -11.76 4.91
CA GLN A 384 4.21 -10.39 5.42
C GLN A 384 4.10 -9.36 4.30
N HIS A 385 4.74 -9.59 3.15
CA HIS A 385 4.58 -8.74 1.99
C HIS A 385 3.13 -8.71 1.48
N ILE A 386 2.48 -9.88 1.34
CA ILE A 386 1.08 -9.99 0.93
C ILE A 386 0.18 -9.22 1.91
N VAL A 387 0.37 -9.42 3.22
CA VAL A 387 -0.53 -8.83 4.22
C VAL A 387 -0.20 -7.37 4.57
N LYS A 388 1.00 -6.86 4.25
CA LYS A 388 1.44 -5.48 4.56
C LYS A 388 0.50 -4.41 4.05
N PHE A 389 -0.08 -4.62 2.87
CA PHE A 389 -1.05 -3.72 2.26
C PHE A 389 -2.49 -4.27 2.31
N GLY A 390 -2.67 -5.46 2.90
CA GLY A 390 -3.98 -6.09 3.11
C GLY A 390 -4.76 -5.45 4.26
N LYS A 391 -6.09 -5.53 4.19
CA LYS A 391 -7.01 -5.03 5.24
C LYS A 391 -7.21 -6.05 6.36
N THR A 392 -6.14 -6.51 7.00
CA THR A 392 -6.28 -7.51 8.08
C THR A 392 -6.53 -6.84 9.43
N LYS A 393 -7.42 -7.40 10.27
CA LYS A 393 -7.54 -7.03 11.69
C LYS A 393 -6.32 -7.56 12.43
N ALA A 394 -5.20 -6.85 12.39
CA ALA A 394 -4.10 -7.13 13.30
C ALA A 394 -4.37 -6.47 14.68
N SER A 395 -5.39 -6.93 15.41
CA SER A 395 -5.33 -6.80 16.87
C SER A 395 -4.44 -7.92 17.39
N LYS A 396 -3.42 -7.58 18.17
CA LYS A 396 -2.47 -8.50 18.82
C LYS A 396 -3.11 -9.53 19.78
N SER A 397 -4.42 -9.69 19.78
CA SER A 397 -5.17 -10.70 20.50
C SER A 397 -6.15 -11.37 19.54
N SER A 398 -5.92 -12.67 19.29
CA SER A 398 -6.70 -13.60 18.46
C SER A 398 -6.94 -13.20 17.00
N LEU A 399 -6.15 -13.76 16.08
CA LEU A 399 -6.52 -13.84 14.66
C LEU A 399 -7.82 -14.65 14.51
N PRO A 400 -8.84 -14.16 13.78
CA PRO A 400 -10.08 -14.91 13.52
C PRO A 400 -9.97 -15.91 12.35
N PHE A 401 -8.77 -16.12 11.80
CA PHE A 401 -8.51 -16.97 10.64
C PHE A 401 -7.68 -18.17 11.06
N SER A 402 -8.07 -19.36 10.58
CA SER A 402 -7.46 -20.64 10.93
C SER A 402 -6.21 -20.96 10.10
N SER A 403 -5.95 -20.25 9.00
CA SER A 403 -4.77 -20.48 8.13
C SER A 403 -4.32 -19.25 7.33
N GLU A 404 -3.06 -19.25 6.87
CA GLU A 404 -2.50 -18.23 5.96
C GLU A 404 -3.28 -18.16 4.63
N SER A 405 -3.72 -19.30 4.09
CA SER A 405 -4.53 -19.36 2.85
C SER A 405 -5.86 -18.63 2.99
N GLU A 406 -6.54 -18.70 4.15
CA GLU A 406 -7.77 -17.95 4.38
C GLU A 406 -7.53 -16.43 4.36
N LEU A 407 -6.40 -15.97 4.90
CA LEU A 407 -6.01 -14.56 4.87
C LEU A 407 -5.72 -14.09 3.45
N ILE A 408 -5.02 -14.90 2.65
CA ILE A 408 -4.73 -14.60 1.25
C ILE A 408 -6.04 -14.54 0.45
N ASN A 409 -6.94 -15.52 0.62
CA ASN A 409 -8.25 -15.53 -0.04
C ASN A 409 -9.10 -14.31 0.35
N HIS A 410 -9.07 -13.90 1.62
CA HIS A 410 -9.73 -12.67 2.07
C HIS A 410 -9.13 -11.44 1.38
N CYS A 411 -7.81 -11.33 1.31
CA CYS A 411 -7.14 -10.25 0.61
C CYS A 411 -7.52 -10.20 -0.88
N LEU A 412 -7.54 -11.34 -1.57
CA LEU A 412 -7.90 -11.41 -2.99
C LEU A 412 -9.31 -10.89 -3.27
N SER A 413 -10.28 -11.19 -2.40
CA SER A 413 -11.64 -10.64 -2.51
C SER A 413 -11.72 -9.12 -2.35
N SER A 414 -10.71 -8.51 -1.72
CA SER A 414 -10.62 -7.05 -1.57
C SER A 414 -9.82 -6.36 -2.68
N TRP A 415 -9.08 -7.14 -3.48
CA TRP A 415 -8.16 -6.64 -4.50
C TRP A 415 -8.69 -6.84 -5.92
N LEU A 416 -9.36 -7.96 -6.15
CA LEU A 416 -9.83 -8.43 -7.44
C LEU A 416 -11.37 -8.42 -7.50
N SER A 417 -11.92 -8.09 -8.67
CA SER A 417 -13.33 -8.30 -8.97
C SER A 417 -13.65 -9.79 -9.08
N ASN A 418 -14.94 -10.14 -9.12
CA ASN A 418 -15.35 -11.53 -9.33
C ASN A 418 -14.81 -12.07 -10.67
N GLU A 419 -14.91 -11.28 -11.73
CA GLU A 419 -14.46 -11.64 -13.08
C GLU A 419 -12.95 -11.90 -13.12
N GLU A 420 -12.14 -11.06 -12.47
CA GLU A 420 -10.69 -11.28 -12.42
C GLU A 420 -10.32 -12.51 -11.57
N ARG A 421 -11.03 -12.77 -10.47
CA ARG A 421 -10.80 -13.97 -9.63
C ARG A 421 -11.17 -15.27 -10.34
N GLU A 422 -12.12 -15.21 -11.27
CA GLU A 422 -12.54 -16.36 -12.09
C GLU A 422 -11.70 -16.55 -13.35
N SER A 423 -10.70 -15.69 -13.58
CA SER A 423 -9.73 -15.89 -14.67
C SER A 423 -8.91 -17.17 -14.47
N ALA A 424 -8.47 -17.78 -15.58
CA ALA A 424 -7.72 -19.03 -15.57
C ALA A 424 -6.45 -18.95 -14.69
N ASP A 425 -5.76 -17.80 -14.72
CA ASP A 425 -4.58 -17.53 -13.90
C ASP A 425 -4.91 -17.64 -12.39
N PHE A 426 -5.91 -16.89 -11.93
CA PHE A 426 -6.26 -16.84 -10.50
C PHE A 426 -6.92 -18.13 -9.99
N VAL A 427 -7.64 -18.86 -10.85
CA VAL A 427 -8.15 -20.19 -10.52
C VAL A 427 -6.99 -21.17 -10.29
N THR A 428 -5.96 -21.14 -11.14
CA THR A 428 -4.75 -21.96 -10.99
C THR A 428 -4.01 -21.61 -9.70
N ILE A 429 -3.74 -20.33 -9.46
CA ILE A 429 -3.07 -19.85 -8.23
C ILE A 429 -3.82 -20.28 -6.98
N LYS A 430 -5.16 -20.17 -6.99
CA LYS A 430 -5.98 -20.59 -5.85
C LYS A 430 -5.83 -22.08 -5.57
N LEU A 431 -5.83 -22.91 -6.62
CA LEU A 431 -5.62 -24.36 -6.48
C LEU A 431 -4.23 -24.66 -5.88
N GLU A 432 -3.19 -23.96 -6.32
CA GLU A 432 -1.83 -24.13 -5.79
C GLU A 432 -1.71 -23.68 -4.33
N LEU A 433 -2.35 -22.58 -3.95
CA LEU A 433 -2.42 -22.12 -2.55
C LEU A 433 -3.15 -23.12 -1.65
N ASP A 434 -4.25 -23.70 -2.12
CA ASP A 434 -5.00 -24.70 -1.37
C ASP A 434 -4.18 -26.00 -1.20
N GLN A 435 -3.42 -26.41 -2.23
CA GLN A 435 -2.49 -27.53 -2.15
C GLN A 435 -1.34 -27.26 -1.18
N LEU A 436 -0.77 -26.06 -1.21
CA LEU A 436 0.28 -25.63 -0.28
C LEU A 436 -0.22 -25.67 1.17
N ALA A 437 -1.41 -25.11 1.44
CA ALA A 437 -2.01 -25.13 2.76
C ALA A 437 -2.27 -26.56 3.27
N ALA A 438 -2.75 -27.46 2.39
CA ALA A 438 -2.93 -28.87 2.72
C ALA A 438 -1.59 -29.56 3.04
N ALA A 439 -0.52 -29.26 2.30
CA ALA A 439 0.80 -29.80 2.55
C ALA A 439 1.39 -29.31 3.89
N CYS A 440 1.20 -28.04 4.24
CA CYS A 440 1.61 -27.47 5.52
C CYS A 440 0.90 -28.16 6.70
N LEU A 441 -0.42 -28.35 6.63
CA LEU A 441 -1.19 -29.06 7.67
C LEU A 441 -0.73 -30.50 7.87
N GLN A 442 -0.35 -31.20 6.78
CA GLN A 442 0.20 -32.56 6.88
C GLN A 442 1.57 -32.59 7.55
N LEU A 443 2.42 -31.60 7.27
CA LEU A 443 3.74 -31.47 7.91
C LEU A 443 3.62 -31.14 9.40
N GLU A 444 2.73 -30.21 9.77
CA GLU A 444 2.46 -29.86 11.17
C GLU A 444 1.92 -31.05 11.97
N ALA A 445 0.98 -31.81 11.39
CA ALA A 445 0.46 -33.02 12.02
C ALA A 445 1.57 -34.08 12.23
N HIS A 446 2.48 -34.23 11.27
CA HIS A 446 3.60 -35.16 11.39
C HIS A 446 4.64 -34.67 12.42
N GLU A 447 4.91 -33.37 12.51
CA GLU A 447 5.77 -32.79 13.55
C GLU A 447 5.16 -32.93 14.94
N GLU A 448 3.86 -32.70 15.08
CA GLU A 448 3.13 -32.88 16.35
C GLU A 448 3.15 -34.34 16.78
N GLU A 449 2.93 -35.28 15.85
CA GLU A 449 3.07 -36.71 16.13
C GLU A 449 4.50 -37.05 16.58
N ASN A 450 5.53 -36.53 15.92
CA ASN A 450 6.93 -36.73 16.31
C ASN A 450 7.24 -36.11 17.69
N ARG A 451 6.63 -34.97 18.00
CA ARG A 451 6.75 -34.29 19.30
C ARG A 451 6.09 -35.12 20.40
N LEU A 452 4.88 -35.61 20.17
CA LEU A 452 4.15 -36.49 21.09
C LEU A 452 4.93 -37.80 21.33
N ARG A 453 5.44 -38.44 20.28
CA ARG A 453 6.31 -39.62 20.38
C ARG A 453 7.56 -39.34 21.22
N SER A 454 8.20 -38.19 21.01
CA SER A 454 9.38 -37.77 21.78
C SER A 454 9.06 -37.52 23.26
N THR A 455 7.93 -36.85 23.56
CA THR A 455 7.45 -36.64 24.94
C THR A 455 7.12 -37.96 25.63
N LEU A 456 6.45 -38.88 24.94
CA LEU A 456 6.14 -40.21 25.45
C LEU A 456 7.42 -40.98 25.79
N LEU A 457 8.44 -40.87 24.93
CA LEU A 457 9.76 -41.50 25.15
C LEU A 457 10.45 -40.96 26.42
N ILE A 458 10.38 -39.65 26.64
CA ILE A 458 10.93 -39.01 27.84
C ILE A 458 10.18 -39.49 29.09
N CYS A 459 8.85 -39.54 29.06
CA CYS A 459 8.05 -40.04 30.17
C CYS A 459 8.35 -41.52 30.49
N LEU A 460 8.51 -42.36 29.47
CA LEU A 460 8.90 -43.77 29.62
C LEU A 460 10.30 -43.89 30.24
N TYR A 461 11.26 -43.07 29.81
CA TYR A 461 12.61 -43.05 30.39
C TYR A 461 12.59 -42.76 31.89
N TYR A 462 11.87 -41.71 32.31
CA TYR A 462 11.77 -41.36 33.74
C TYR A 462 11.07 -42.45 34.57
N GLN A 463 10.02 -43.09 34.05
CA GLN A 463 9.37 -44.20 34.74
C GLN A 463 10.29 -45.42 34.92
N VAL A 464 11.11 -45.73 33.92
CA VAL A 464 12.11 -46.81 34.01
C VAL A 464 13.23 -46.43 34.97
N GLN A 465 13.66 -45.16 34.97
CA GLN A 465 14.66 -44.65 35.92
C GLN A 465 14.17 -44.75 37.37
N ASP A 466 12.94 -44.32 37.67
CA ASP A 466 12.34 -44.44 39.00
C ASP A 466 12.23 -45.90 39.45
N LEU A 467 11.90 -46.82 38.54
CA LEU A 467 11.87 -48.25 38.81
C LEU A 467 13.26 -48.84 39.07
N ALA A 468 14.27 -48.40 38.32
CA ALA A 468 15.66 -48.83 38.49
C ALA A 468 16.26 -48.33 39.82
N ILE A 469 16.02 -47.06 40.17
CA ILE A 469 16.48 -46.45 41.42
C ILE A 469 15.79 -47.11 42.62
N SER A 470 14.46 -47.25 42.58
CA SER A 470 13.69 -47.79 43.72
C SER A 470 13.88 -49.27 44.00
N ARG A 471 14.32 -50.07 43.02
CA ARG A 471 14.45 -51.54 43.17
C ARG A 471 15.86 -52.09 43.00
N MET A 472 16.76 -51.40 42.32
CA MET A 472 18.10 -51.93 41.98
C MET A 472 19.25 -51.05 42.47
N GLY A 473 19.00 -49.85 43.00
CA GLY A 473 20.04 -48.98 43.55
C GLY A 473 21.01 -48.39 42.50
N PHE A 474 20.63 -48.39 41.22
CA PHE A 474 21.42 -47.82 40.12
C PHE A 474 20.85 -46.46 39.68
N GLU A 475 21.72 -45.47 39.52
CA GLU A 475 21.40 -44.20 38.84
C GLU A 475 21.67 -44.33 37.33
N LEU A 476 20.67 -44.03 36.50
CA LEU A 476 20.85 -43.86 35.06
C LEU A 476 21.52 -42.51 34.76
N PRO A 477 22.22 -42.38 33.60
CA PRO A 477 22.85 -41.12 33.20
C PRO A 477 21.86 -39.95 33.10
N ASP A 478 22.38 -38.73 33.35
CA ASP A 478 21.60 -37.49 33.45
C ASP A 478 20.62 -37.31 32.27
N PRO A 479 19.30 -37.24 32.53
CA PRO A 479 18.28 -37.10 31.50
C PRO A 479 18.44 -35.83 30.66
N ASN A 480 19.07 -34.77 31.20
CA ASN A 480 19.37 -33.57 30.43
C ASN A 480 20.34 -33.85 29.28
N LYS A 481 21.29 -34.79 29.42
CA LYS A 481 22.23 -35.14 28.34
C LYS A 481 21.54 -35.94 27.23
N LEU A 482 20.59 -36.81 27.59
CA LEU A 482 19.78 -37.55 26.62
C LEU A 482 18.83 -36.61 25.86
N PHE A 483 18.19 -35.69 26.58
CA PHE A 483 17.32 -34.67 26.01
C PHE A 483 18.09 -33.71 25.10
N ILE A 484 19.25 -33.20 25.51
CA ILE A 484 20.10 -32.33 24.69
C ILE A 484 20.57 -33.07 23.43
N ALA A 485 20.91 -34.36 23.51
CA ALA A 485 21.27 -35.15 22.34
C ALA A 485 20.08 -35.31 21.35
N MET A 486 18.88 -35.60 21.87
CA MET A 486 17.66 -35.73 21.05
C MET A 486 17.21 -34.38 20.46
N HIS A 487 17.27 -33.30 21.24
CA HIS A 487 16.89 -31.95 20.83
C HIS A 487 17.87 -31.36 19.81
N ASN A 488 19.18 -31.56 19.98
CA ASN A 488 20.19 -31.15 19.00
C ASN A 488 20.09 -31.94 17.68
N LEU A 489 19.69 -33.22 17.74
CA LEU A 489 19.39 -34.03 16.55
C LEU A 489 18.14 -33.52 15.81
N SER A 490 17.10 -33.09 16.54
CA SER A 490 15.88 -32.50 15.98
C SER A 490 16.14 -31.10 15.36
N LEU A 491 16.86 -30.22 16.06
CA LEU A 491 17.20 -28.86 15.59
C LEU A 491 18.18 -28.85 14.40
N SER A 492 19.06 -29.85 14.28
CA SER A 492 20.00 -29.92 13.14
C SER A 492 19.31 -30.05 11.78
N LYS A 493 18.01 -30.39 11.74
CA LYS A 493 17.21 -30.48 10.51
C LYS A 493 16.25 -29.30 10.29
N SER A 494 15.82 -28.57 11.33
CA SER A 494 14.99 -27.37 11.14
C SER A 494 15.76 -26.21 10.50
N ASN A 495 17.08 -26.13 10.75
CA ASN A 495 17.95 -25.12 10.12
C ASN A 495 18.29 -25.38 8.64
N ASN A 496 17.76 -26.46 8.03
CA ASN A 496 17.99 -26.81 6.61
C ASN A 496 16.72 -26.74 5.75
N VAL A 497 15.62 -26.17 6.25
CA VAL A 497 14.38 -26.00 5.47
C VAL A 497 14.51 -24.90 4.40
N GLY A 498 15.52 -24.02 4.50
CA GLY A 498 15.82 -22.98 3.51
C GLY A 498 16.87 -23.41 2.48
N LYS A 499 16.56 -24.39 1.62
CA LYS A 499 17.16 -24.72 0.31
C LYS A 499 17.18 -26.24 0.14
N ILE A 500 16.30 -26.80 -0.69
CA ILE A 500 16.62 -27.89 -1.62
C ILE A 500 15.57 -27.87 -2.74
N LYS A 501 15.99 -27.46 -3.94
CA LYS A 501 15.33 -27.86 -5.19
C LYS A 501 15.74 -29.30 -5.49
N GLY A 502 14.76 -30.15 -5.82
CA GLY A 502 14.95 -31.36 -6.64
C GLY A 502 15.80 -32.47 -6.02
N THR A 503 15.13 -33.39 -5.32
CA THR A 503 15.25 -34.86 -5.46
C THR A 503 14.54 -35.48 -4.25
N TYR A 504 13.46 -36.21 -4.51
CA TYR A 504 12.89 -37.12 -3.53
C TYR A 504 13.96 -38.14 -3.14
N THR A 505 14.46 -38.07 -1.91
CA THR A 505 15.13 -39.19 -1.27
C THR A 505 14.46 -39.45 0.08
N THR A 506 13.79 -40.59 0.13
CA THR A 506 13.20 -41.25 1.29
C THR A 506 14.23 -41.41 2.42
N TRP A 507 14.37 -40.43 3.30
CA TRP A 507 15.21 -40.54 4.52
C TRP A 507 14.58 -39.79 5.71
N SER A 508 13.38 -40.16 6.13
CA SER A 508 12.77 -39.66 7.39
C SER A 508 12.30 -40.73 8.37
N LEU A 509 12.32 -42.02 8.03
CA LEU A 509 11.65 -43.05 8.84
C LEU A 509 12.52 -43.85 9.83
N PHE A 510 13.84 -43.66 9.91
CA PHE A 510 14.72 -44.71 10.47
C PHE A 510 15.39 -44.46 11.82
N ARG A 511 15.06 -43.43 12.61
CA ARG A 511 15.93 -43.08 13.79
C ARG A 511 15.30 -43.01 15.17
N VAL A 512 13.99 -42.80 15.33
CA VAL A 512 13.35 -42.95 16.65
C VAL A 512 13.25 -44.43 17.01
N ASP A 513 12.89 -45.28 16.05
CA ASP A 513 12.79 -46.73 16.24
C ASP A 513 14.12 -47.40 16.58
N VAL A 514 15.24 -46.87 16.07
CA VAL A 514 16.58 -47.38 16.39
C VAL A 514 16.98 -47.08 17.84
N ILE A 515 16.64 -45.89 18.35
CA ILE A 515 16.86 -45.56 19.77
C ILE A 515 15.95 -46.42 20.66
N LEU A 516 14.70 -46.65 20.25
CA LEU A 516 13.76 -47.55 20.91
C LEU A 516 14.28 -48.99 20.96
N LEU A 517 14.82 -49.49 19.85
CA LEU A 517 15.46 -50.80 19.76
C LEU A 517 16.69 -50.89 20.67
N HIS A 518 17.56 -49.86 20.70
CA HIS A 518 18.72 -49.86 21.58
C HIS A 518 18.34 -49.75 23.07
N PHE A 519 17.31 -48.98 23.42
CA PHE A 519 16.82 -48.86 24.80
C PHE A 519 16.14 -50.15 25.26
N CYS A 520 15.27 -50.74 24.42
CA CYS A 520 14.66 -52.04 24.66
C CYS A 520 15.70 -53.17 24.74
N HIS A 521 16.73 -53.12 23.90
CA HIS A 521 17.84 -54.08 23.93
C HIS A 521 18.70 -53.91 25.19
N TRP A 522 18.98 -52.67 25.61
CA TRP A 522 19.69 -52.40 26.87
C TRP A 522 18.89 -52.90 28.09
N ILE A 523 17.58 -52.63 28.13
CA ILE A 523 16.64 -53.19 29.11
C ILE A 523 16.68 -54.72 29.09
N SER A 524 16.61 -55.33 27.90
CA SER A 524 16.62 -56.79 27.74
C SER A 524 17.95 -57.42 28.19
N ILE A 525 19.07 -56.70 28.08
CA ILE A 525 20.38 -57.19 28.53
C ILE A 525 20.54 -57.01 30.04
N HIS A 526 20.10 -55.89 30.61
CA HIS A 526 20.42 -55.53 32.00
C HIS A 526 19.32 -55.88 33.01
N ILE A 527 18.10 -56.20 32.55
CA ILE A 527 16.98 -56.64 33.40
C ILE A 527 16.75 -58.15 33.19
N HIS A 528 17.65 -58.97 33.73
CA HIS A 528 17.53 -60.45 33.73
C HIS A 528 16.69 -60.97 34.91
N SER A 529 15.44 -60.50 35.01
CA SER A 529 14.49 -60.96 36.02
C SER A 529 13.09 -61.06 35.40
N ASP A 530 12.59 -62.29 35.23
CA ASP A 530 11.25 -62.61 34.68
C ASP A 530 10.10 -61.88 35.41
N GLY A 531 10.34 -61.42 36.65
CA GLY A 531 9.40 -60.62 37.43
C GLY A 531 9.25 -59.17 36.95
N VAL A 532 10.32 -58.56 36.43
CA VAL A 532 10.32 -57.14 36.01
C VAL A 532 9.68 -57.00 34.62
N TRP A 533 9.91 -57.96 33.72
CA TRP A 533 9.30 -57.97 32.38
C TRP A 533 7.77 -58.13 32.44
N ASN A 534 7.27 -58.97 33.35
CA ASN A 534 5.83 -59.14 33.58
C ASN A 534 5.17 -57.92 34.26
N LEU A 535 5.91 -57.17 35.08
CA LEU A 535 5.45 -55.91 35.68
C LEU A 535 5.43 -54.76 34.68
N LEU A 536 6.46 -54.64 33.83
CA LEU A 536 6.52 -53.70 32.70
C LEU A 536 5.36 -53.95 31.72
N LYS A 537 5.13 -55.20 31.30
CA LYS A 537 3.96 -55.56 30.46
C LYS A 537 2.59 -55.28 31.12
N LYS A 538 2.49 -55.33 32.45
CA LYS A 538 1.24 -54.98 33.16
C LYS A 538 1.01 -53.47 33.25
N ARG A 539 2.07 -52.66 33.41
CA ARG A 539 1.99 -51.20 33.54
C ARG A 539 2.04 -50.45 32.20
N LEU A 540 2.62 -51.02 31.14
CA LEU A 540 2.70 -50.44 29.80
C LEU A 540 1.46 -50.73 28.93
N ARG A 541 0.54 -51.59 29.37
CA ARG A 541 -0.73 -51.84 28.69
C ARG A 541 -1.61 -50.61 28.40
N PRO A 542 -1.55 -49.49 29.16
CA PRO A 542 -2.25 -48.26 28.81
C PRO A 542 -1.54 -47.40 27.75
N VAL A 543 -0.27 -47.69 27.44
CA VAL A 543 0.58 -46.91 26.51
C VAL A 543 0.55 -47.47 25.08
N GLU A 544 -0.01 -48.68 24.89
CA GLU A 544 -0.26 -49.28 23.56
C GLU A 544 -1.57 -48.81 22.90
N ARG A 545 -2.32 -47.86 23.50
CA ARG A 545 -3.51 -47.24 22.88
C ARG A 545 -3.26 -45.83 22.40
#